data_AF-A0A2G9T4E6-F1
#
_entry.id   AF-A0A2G9T4E6-F1
#
_cell.length_a   1.000
_cell.length_b   1.000
_cell.length_c   1.000
_cell.angle_alpha   90.00
_cell.angle_beta   90.00
_cell.angle_gamma   90.00
#
_symmetry.space_group_name_H-M   'P 1'
#
loop_
_entity.id
_entity.type
_entity.pdbx_description
1 polymer ?
#
loop_
_entity_poly.entity_id
_entity_poly.type
_entity_poly.pdbx_seq_one_letter_code
_entity_poly.pdbx_strand_id
1 'polypeptide(L)' 'MTKYDCSSADINPIGSVSKVDLRKFLRKVHDDYGMKSLKAVIDSVPTAELRPLVNGAIAQTDEV' A
#
# COMPACT_ATOMS: atom_id res chain seq x y z
N MET A 1 -7.51 -8.49 -5.20
CA MET A 1 -6.46 -9.53 -5.31
C MET A 1 -6.62 -10.24 -6.64
N THR A 2 -5.54 -10.47 -7.38
CA THR A 2 -5.57 -11.23 -8.63
C THR A 2 -5.08 -12.65 -8.37
N LYS A 3 -5.73 -13.65 -8.97
CA LYS A 3 -5.33 -15.05 -8.77
C LYS A 3 -3.92 -15.28 -9.33
N TYR A 4 -3.06 -15.95 -8.56
CA TYR A 4 -1.67 -16.28 -8.92
C TYR A 4 -0.74 -15.07 -9.11
N ASP A 5 -1.10 -13.90 -8.57
CA ASP A 5 -0.16 -12.77 -8.46
C ASP A 5 0.73 -12.92 -7.20
N CYS A 6 1.52 -11.89 -6.89
CA CYS A 6 2.38 -11.86 -5.69
C CYS A 6 1.65 -12.09 -4.36
N SER A 7 0.31 -12.05 -4.33
CA SER A 7 -0.50 -12.45 -3.17
C SER A 7 -0.42 -13.94 -2.85
N SER A 8 0.06 -14.78 -3.77
CA SER A 8 0.14 -16.25 -3.63
C SER A 8 1.51 -16.74 -3.11
N ALA A 9 2.30 -15.86 -2.48
CA ALA A 9 3.57 -16.24 -1.87
C ALA A 9 3.39 -17.28 -0.73
N ASP A 10 4.45 -18.05 -0.44
CA ASP A 10 4.41 -19.12 0.57
C ASP A 10 3.92 -18.66 1.95
N ILE A 11 4.31 -17.45 2.35
CA ILE A 11 3.96 -16.84 3.64
C ILE A 11 3.54 -15.39 3.43
N ASN A 12 2.45 -14.99 4.08
CA ASN A 12 1.99 -13.61 4.15
C ASN A 12 1.94 -13.13 5.62
N PRO A 13 2.98 -12.44 6.13
CA PRO A 13 3.06 -12.02 7.54
C PRO A 13 2.04 -10.93 7.91
N ILE A 14 1.50 -10.22 6.92
CA ILE A 14 0.51 -9.16 7.10
C ILE A 14 -0.91 -9.61 6.73
N GLY A 15 -1.10 -10.89 6.38
CA GLY A 15 -2.34 -11.40 5.78
C GLY A 15 -3.57 -11.31 6.68
N SER A 16 -3.39 -11.20 7.99
CA SER A 16 -4.48 -11.03 8.97
C SER A 16 -4.49 -9.67 9.67
N VAL A 17 -3.67 -8.71 9.21
CA VAL A 17 -3.59 -7.38 9.80
C VAL A 17 -4.49 -6.41 9.03
N SER A 18 -5.26 -5.59 9.75
CA SER A 18 -6.13 -4.60 9.13
C SER A 18 -5.30 -3.51 8.41
N LYS A 19 -5.83 -2.96 7.31
CA LYS A 19 -5.18 -1.87 6.56
C LYS A 19 -4.94 -0.63 7.43
N VAL A 20 -5.85 -0.37 8.37
CA VAL A 20 -5.74 0.73 9.33
C VAL A 20 -4.56 0.51 10.27
N ASP A 21 -4.38 -0.71 10.77
CA ASP A 21 -3.30 -1.03 11.70
C ASP A 21 -1.94 -1.12 11.00
N LEU A 22 -1.89 -1.59 9.75
CA LEU A 22 -0.68 -1.47 8.92
C LEU A 22 -0.25 -0.02 8.74
N ARG A 23 -1.18 0.91 8.48
CA ARG A 23 -0.86 2.35 8.39
C ARG A 23 -0.35 2.93 9.71
N LYS A 24 -0.91 2.50 10.85
CA LYS A 24 -0.39 2.90 12.18
C LYS A 24 1.00 2.34 12.44
N PHE A 25 1.23 1.08 12.08
CA PHE A 25 2.53 0.43 12.21
C PHE A 25 3.61 1.17 11.40
N LEU A 26 3.32 1.52 10.14
CA LEU A 26 4.26 2.29 9.31
C LEU A 26 4.57 3.67 9.90
N ARG A 27 3.59 4.37 10.50
CA ARG A 27 3.84 5.62 11.23
C ARG A 27 4.73 5.42 12.44
N LYS A 28 4.46 4.39 13.24
CA LYS A 28 5.29 4.05 14.40
C LYS A 28 6.74 3.76 13.98
N VAL A 29 6.93 3.02 12.89
CA VAL A 29 8.28 2.72 12.37
C VAL A 29 8.97 3.98 11.85
N HIS A 30 8.26 4.87 11.16
CA HIS A 30 8.79 6.16 10.74
C HIS A 30 9.31 6.98 11.93
N ASP A 31 8.53 7.07 13.01
CA ASP A 31 8.84 7.91 14.17
C ASP A 31 9.94 7.27 15.05
N ASP A 32 9.85 5.97 15.32
CA ASP A 32 10.74 5.27 16.25
C ASP A 32 12.10 4.92 15.62
N TYR A 33 12.14 4.63 14.32
CA TYR A 33 13.35 4.17 13.62
C TYR A 33 13.88 5.18 12.59
N GLY A 34 13.25 6.36 12.48
CA GLY A 34 13.70 7.44 11.60
C GLY A 34 13.61 7.13 10.10
N MET A 35 12.74 6.20 9.69
CA MET A 35 12.56 5.79 8.29
C MET A 35 11.73 6.83 7.51
N LYS A 36 12.32 7.99 7.23
CA LYS A 36 11.66 9.15 6.60
C LYS A 36 11.02 8.86 5.24
N SER A 37 11.56 7.89 4.48
CA SER A 37 11.00 7.49 3.18
C SER A 37 9.56 6.97 3.28
N LEU A 38 9.16 6.43 4.44
CA LEU A 38 7.81 5.94 4.67
C LEU A 38 6.75 7.05 4.61
N LYS A 39 7.13 8.32 4.84
CA LYS A 39 6.19 9.44 4.81
C LYS A 39 5.49 9.56 3.46
N ALA A 40 6.25 9.45 2.36
CA ALA A 40 5.71 9.50 1.00
C ALA A 40 4.78 8.32 0.70
N VAL A 41 5.08 7.13 1.25
CA VAL A 41 4.25 5.92 1.07
C VAL A 41 2.96 5.99 1.89
N ILE A 42 3.02 6.55 3.10
CA ILE A 42 1.85 6.71 3.96
C ILE A 42 0.87 7.72 3.34
N ASP A 43 1.38 8.82 2.81
CA ASP A 43 0.56 9.92 2.28
C ASP A 43 0.09 9.70 0.82
N SER A 44 0.58 8.65 0.14
CA SER A 44 0.17 8.36 -1.23
C SER A 44 -1.27 7.84 -1.32
N VAL A 45 -1.90 8.10 -2.47
CA VAL A 45 -3.23 7.58 -2.80
C VAL A 45 -3.10 6.08 -3.13
N PRO A 46 -3.89 5.19 -2.51
CA PRO A 46 -3.86 3.77 -2.84
C PRO A 46 -4.38 3.51 -4.27
N THR A 47 -3.48 3.14 -5.17
CA THR A 47 -3.80 2.75 -6.56
C THR A 47 -2.90 1.62 -7.02
N ALA A 48 -3.45 0.69 -7.79
CA ALA A 48 -2.70 -0.41 -8.38
C ALA A 48 -1.96 -0.04 -9.68
N GLU A 49 -2.21 1.16 -10.26
CA GLU A 49 -1.59 1.65 -11.52
C GLU A 49 -1.56 0.65 -12.69
N LEU A 50 -2.49 -0.31 -12.72
CA LEU A 50 -2.51 -1.40 -13.71
C LEU A 50 -2.98 -0.97 -15.11
N ARG A 51 -3.36 0.30 -15.27
CA ARG A 51 -3.87 0.89 -16.52
C ARG A 51 -3.19 2.24 -16.76
N PRO A 52 -3.07 2.67 -18.03
CA PRO A 52 -2.55 3.99 -18.35
C PRO A 52 -3.37 5.10 -17.67
N LEU A 53 -2.69 6.18 -17.31
CA LEU A 53 -3.32 7.40 -16.84
C LEU A 53 -4.27 7.94 -17.93
N VAL A 54 -5.45 8.40 -17.53
CA VAL A 54 -6.38 9.08 -18.42
C VAL A 54 -6.18 10.58 -18.21
N ASN A 55 -5.72 11.28 -19.25
CA ASN A 55 -5.44 12.73 -19.20
C ASN A 55 -4.47 13.13 -18.05
N GLY A 56 -3.52 12.25 -17.70
CA GLY A 56 -2.55 12.50 -16.63
C GLY A 56 -3.09 12.32 -15.20
N ALA A 57 -4.35 11.93 -15.04
CA ALA A 57 -4.96 11.65 -13.74
C ALA A 57 -4.99 10.15 -13.44
N ILE A 58 -4.94 9.81 -12.14
CA ILE A 58 -5.09 8.44 -11.65
C ILE A 58 -6.46 7.92 -12.07
N ALA A 59 -6.46 6.87 -12.89
CA ALA A 59 -7.69 6.30 -13.46
C ALA A 59 -8.38 5.26 -12.57
N GLN A 60 -7.73 4.83 -11.48
CA GLN A 60 -8.22 3.76 -10.60
C GLN A 60 -7.75 3.98 -9.16
N THR A 61 -8.69 3.89 -8.21
CA THR A 61 -8.41 3.84 -6.78
C THR A 61 -8.78 2.47 -6.23
N ASP A 62 -8.05 1.99 -5.22
CA ASP A 62 -8.37 0.67 -4.63
C ASP A 62 -9.57 0.73 -3.67
N GLU A 63 -9.96 1.94 -3.25
CA GLU A 63 -11.02 2.19 -2.26
C GLU A 63 -12.32 2.73 -2.87
N VAL A 64 -12.35 3.02 -4.18
CA VAL A 64 -13.49 3.57 -4.94
C VAL A 64 -13.53 3.01 -6.35
#